data_AF-A0A2U0S058-F1
#
_entry.id   AF-A0A2U0S058-F1
#
_cell.length_a   1.000
_cell.length_b   1.000
_cell.length_c   1.000
_cell.angle_alpha   90.00
_cell.angle_beta   90.00
_cell.angle_gamma   90.00
#
_symmetry.space_group_name_H-M   'P 1'
#
loop_
_entity.id
_entity.type
_entity.pdbx_description
1 polymer ?
#
loop_
_entity_poly.entity_id
_entity_poly.type
_entity_poly.pdbx_seq_one_letter_code
_entity_poly.pdbx_strand_id
1 'polypeptide(L)'
;MLEIEQNIASRKETDRIMWFSMWAVLSVASFGVAWFPMVYYMIKRRNDHFARQEKLETLILSKLRKTSPKTKVPESPKTVKPLSSRNATTWTLLTLLIVPAFYLFYSLKSDLQKHEKHEQDFLAEIRGLAKDSAIPLNIQSYATTPSFPVDKYVILSVVTFGLAAAYWLYRIFNDYNNHFKMQWMIEDELLRFLKELEQKAS
;
A
#
# COMPACT_ATOMS: atom_id res chain seq x y z
N MET A 1 -16.12 7.18 -14.98
CA MET A 1 -14.69 7.30 -15.27
C MET A 1 -14.02 8.42 -14.49
N LEU A 2 -14.58 9.64 -14.49
CA LEU A 2 -13.99 10.79 -13.80
C LEU A 2 -13.53 10.50 -12.36
N GLU A 3 -14.34 9.85 -11.53
CA GLU A 3 -13.98 9.53 -10.14
C GLU A 3 -12.79 8.56 -10.01
N ILE A 4 -12.64 7.61 -10.96
CA ILE A 4 -11.51 6.67 -11.01
C ILE A 4 -10.23 7.43 -11.36
N GLU A 5 -10.30 8.30 -12.37
CA GLU A 5 -9.16 9.13 -12.78
C GLU A 5 -8.72 10.09 -11.66
N GLN A 6 -9.68 10.71 -10.97
CA GLN A 6 -9.41 11.57 -9.82
C GLN A 6 -8.78 10.79 -8.66
N ASN A 7 -9.25 9.57 -8.38
CA ASN A 7 -8.65 8.70 -7.36
C ASN A 7 -7.21 8.32 -7.75
N ILE A 8 -6.95 7.91 -8.99
CA ILE A 8 -5.59 7.57 -9.44
C ILE A 8 -4.69 8.82 -9.39
N ALA A 9 -5.18 9.99 -9.81
CA ALA A 9 -4.41 11.22 -9.76
C ALA A 9 -3.98 11.61 -8.32
N SER A 10 -4.81 11.30 -7.31
CA SER A 10 -4.50 11.59 -5.89
C SER A 10 -3.39 10.70 -5.30
N ARG A 11 -2.90 9.69 -6.05
CA ARG A 11 -1.72 8.90 -5.66
C ARG A 11 -0.48 9.76 -5.39
N LYS A 12 -0.35 10.91 -6.08
CA LYS A 12 0.76 11.85 -5.85
C LYS A 12 0.80 12.43 -4.44
N GLU A 13 -0.35 12.51 -3.77
CA GLU A 13 -0.51 13.05 -2.43
C GLU A 13 -0.43 11.97 -1.34
N THR A 14 -0.96 10.78 -1.66
CA THR A 14 -1.12 9.66 -0.73
C THR A 14 0.10 8.73 -0.72
N ASP A 15 0.68 8.45 -1.89
CA ASP A 15 1.76 7.46 -2.09
C ASP A 15 3.13 8.14 -2.02
N ARG A 16 3.37 8.88 -0.94
CA ARG A 16 4.60 9.66 -0.77
C ARG A 16 5.83 8.75 -0.66
N ILE A 17 6.73 8.85 -1.64
CA ILE A 17 8.05 8.21 -1.60
C ILE A 17 8.92 8.89 -0.54
N MET A 18 9.54 8.09 0.32
CA MET A 18 10.43 8.58 1.36
C MET A 18 11.80 7.91 1.26
N TRP A 19 12.87 8.67 1.41
CA TRP A 19 14.24 8.15 1.33
C TRP A 19 14.78 7.91 2.73
N PHE A 20 15.08 6.65 3.06
CA PHE A 20 15.62 6.30 4.38
C PHE A 20 16.89 7.10 4.71
N SER A 21 17.82 7.21 3.75
CA SER A 21 19.09 7.94 3.94
C SER A 21 18.88 9.41 4.32
N MET A 22 17.97 10.10 3.65
CA MET A 22 17.63 11.50 3.96
C MET A 22 17.11 11.62 5.40
N TRP A 23 16.15 10.78 5.79
CA TRP A 23 15.58 10.83 7.14
C TRP A 23 16.58 10.40 8.23
N ALA A 24 17.47 9.46 7.92
CA ALA A 24 18.55 9.06 8.81
C ALA A 24 19.54 10.22 9.05
N VAL A 25 20.00 10.88 7.99
CA VAL A 25 20.89 12.05 8.09
C VAL A 25 20.21 13.19 8.85
N LEU A 26 18.95 13.51 8.52
CA LEU A 26 18.20 14.55 9.23
C LEU A 26 18.02 14.22 10.71
N SER A 27 17.78 12.95 11.05
CA SER A 27 17.63 12.53 12.44
C SER A 27 18.93 12.70 13.21
N VAL A 28 20.08 12.34 12.63
CA VAL A 28 21.38 12.58 13.26
C VAL A 28 21.67 14.08 13.41
N ALA A 29 21.51 14.84 12.33
CA ALA A 29 21.80 16.28 12.30
C ALA A 29 20.90 17.10 13.25
N SER A 30 19.69 16.63 13.53
CA SER A 30 18.72 17.28 14.41
C SER A 30 18.66 16.66 15.81
N PHE A 31 19.63 15.83 16.20
CA PHE A 31 19.64 15.14 17.50
C PHE A 31 18.35 14.36 17.80
N GLY A 32 17.82 13.69 16.78
CA GLY A 32 16.62 12.86 16.86
C GLY A 32 15.31 13.59 16.58
N VAL A 33 15.29 14.93 16.44
CA VAL A 33 14.03 15.66 16.21
C VAL A 33 13.35 15.25 14.91
N ALA A 34 14.10 14.94 13.84
CA ALA A 34 13.52 14.48 12.57
C ALA A 34 12.86 13.09 12.65
N TRP A 35 13.04 12.33 13.74
CA TRP A 35 12.36 11.05 13.97
C TRP A 35 10.84 11.19 13.98
N PHE A 36 10.32 12.22 14.61
CA PHE A 36 8.88 12.42 14.77
C PHE A 36 8.18 12.65 13.41
N PRO A 37 8.58 13.62 12.57
CA PRO A 37 7.99 13.77 11.25
C PRO A 37 8.25 12.54 10.36
N MET A 38 9.38 11.85 10.50
CA MET A 38 9.66 10.60 9.78
C MET A 38 8.59 9.54 10.07
N VAL A 39 8.40 9.19 11.35
CA VAL A 39 7.43 8.17 11.78
C VAL A 39 6.00 8.59 11.44
N TYR A 40 5.67 9.86 11.67
CA TYR A 40 4.37 10.42 11.31
C TYR A 40 4.05 10.19 9.83
N TYR A 41 4.97 10.53 8.93
CA TYR A 41 4.75 10.36 7.49
C TYR A 41 4.72 8.89 7.06
N MET A 42 5.44 7.99 7.74
CA MET A 42 5.34 6.55 7.49
C MET A 42 3.94 6.00 7.79
N ILE A 43 3.34 6.43 8.91
CA ILE A 43 1.98 6.01 9.27
C ILE A 43 0.97 6.66 8.33
N LYS A 44 1.13 7.97 8.07
CA LYS A 44 0.22 8.73 7.22
C LYS A 44 0.15 8.16 5.80
N ARG A 45 1.30 7.95 5.13
CA ARG A 45 1.33 7.39 3.77
C ARG A 45 0.67 6.01 3.69
N ARG A 46 0.84 5.17 4.72
CA ARG A 46 0.19 3.86 4.78
C ARG A 46 -1.32 4.00 4.88
N ASN A 47 -1.81 4.87 5.76
CA ASN A 47 -3.24 5.07 5.96
C ASN A 47 -3.90 5.61 4.69
N ASP A 48 -3.29 6.65 4.13
CA ASP A 48 -3.80 7.36 2.96
C ASP A 48 -3.82 6.44 1.73
N HIS A 49 -2.74 5.68 1.51
CA HIS A 49 -2.66 4.71 0.43
C HIS A 49 -3.77 3.67 0.53
N PHE A 50 -3.95 3.06 1.71
CA PHE A 50 -4.91 1.94 1.87
C PHE A 50 -6.35 2.42 1.70
N ALA A 51 -6.68 3.59 2.26
CA ALA A 51 -8.00 4.20 2.08
C ALA A 51 -8.28 4.55 0.61
N ARG A 52 -7.26 5.05 -0.11
CA ARG A 52 -7.37 5.37 -1.53
C ARG A 52 -7.60 4.10 -2.37
N GLN A 53 -6.87 3.03 -2.09
CA GLN A 53 -7.01 1.73 -2.76
C GLN A 53 -8.40 1.13 -2.55
N GLU A 54 -8.90 1.09 -1.32
CA GLU A 54 -10.25 0.58 -1.03
C GLU A 54 -11.33 1.34 -1.82
N LYS A 55 -11.19 2.68 -1.89
CA LYS A 55 -12.07 3.50 -2.73
C LYS A 55 -11.91 3.16 -4.21
N LEU A 56 -10.69 2.97 -4.71
CA LEU A 56 -10.42 2.65 -6.11
C LEU A 56 -11.07 1.32 -6.50
N GLU A 57 -10.85 0.26 -5.72
CA GLU A 57 -11.44 -1.07 -5.96
C GLU A 57 -12.96 -1.00 -6.05
N THR A 58 -13.60 -0.27 -5.13
CA THR A 58 -15.05 -0.06 -5.13
C THR A 58 -15.54 0.63 -6.40
N LEU A 59 -14.82 1.67 -6.84
CA LEU A 59 -15.14 2.39 -8.08
C LEU A 59 -14.98 1.51 -9.33
N ILE A 60 -13.92 0.68 -9.37
CA ILE A 60 -13.66 -0.26 -10.46
C ILE A 60 -14.79 -1.30 -10.55
N LEU A 61 -15.16 -1.95 -9.45
CA LEU A 61 -16.24 -2.94 -9.46
C LEU A 61 -17.59 -2.32 -9.85
N SER A 62 -17.88 -1.12 -9.34
CA SER A 62 -19.08 -0.35 -9.72
C SER A 62 -19.11 -0.05 -11.23
N LYS A 63 -17.97 0.32 -11.81
CA LYS A 63 -17.85 0.57 -13.25
C LYS A 63 -18.05 -0.72 -14.07
N LEU A 64 -17.40 -1.82 -13.69
CA LEU A 64 -17.53 -3.10 -14.37
C LEU A 64 -18.98 -3.62 -14.37
N ARG A 65 -19.72 -3.47 -13.25
CA ARG A 65 -21.15 -3.81 -13.18
C ARG A 65 -21.99 -3.05 -14.20
N LYS A 66 -21.76 -1.74 -14.30
CA LYS A 66 -22.51 -0.87 -15.23
C LYS A 66 -22.18 -1.21 -16.69
N THR A 67 -20.93 -1.54 -16.99
CA THR A 67 -20.47 -1.81 -18.35
C THR A 67 -20.70 -3.26 -18.79
N SER A 68 -20.90 -4.21 -17.88
CA SER A 68 -21.14 -5.62 -18.21
C SER A 68 -22.23 -6.24 -17.33
N PRO A 69 -23.52 -5.92 -17.56
CA PRO A 69 -24.63 -6.33 -16.69
C PRO A 69 -24.88 -7.84 -16.63
N LYS A 70 -24.44 -8.57 -17.66
CA LYS A 70 -24.58 -10.03 -17.75
C LYS A 70 -23.49 -10.77 -16.96
N THR A 71 -22.38 -10.11 -16.65
CA THR A 71 -21.26 -10.69 -15.91
C THR A 71 -21.56 -10.58 -14.42
N LYS A 72 -21.43 -11.70 -13.67
CA LYS A 72 -21.56 -11.69 -12.21
C LYS A 72 -20.36 -11.00 -11.58
N VAL A 73 -20.39 -9.68 -11.50
CA VAL A 73 -19.39 -8.87 -10.79
C VAL A 73 -19.77 -8.78 -9.30
N PRO A 74 -18.91 -9.18 -8.36
CA PRO A 74 -19.19 -9.14 -6.93
C PRO A 74 -19.59 -7.75 -6.43
N GLU A 75 -20.43 -7.67 -5.39
CA GLU A 75 -20.97 -6.42 -4.81
C GLU A 75 -19.94 -5.59 -4.04
N SER A 76 -18.90 -6.24 -3.52
CA SER A 76 -17.76 -5.63 -2.88
C SER A 76 -16.50 -6.44 -3.20
N PRO A 77 -15.30 -5.90 -3.00
CA PRO A 77 -14.09 -6.70 -2.97
C PRO A 77 -14.27 -7.87 -1.98
N LYS A 78 -13.61 -9.00 -2.25
CA LYS A 78 -13.63 -10.15 -1.33
C LYS A 78 -13.29 -9.69 0.08
N THR A 79 -14.09 -10.13 1.04
CA THR A 79 -14.18 -9.64 2.42
C THR A 79 -12.89 -9.84 3.21
N VAL A 80 -11.90 -8.98 2.99
CA VAL A 80 -10.85 -8.69 3.96
C VAL A 80 -11.30 -7.43 4.71
N LYS A 81 -11.43 -7.52 6.04
CA LYS A 81 -11.75 -6.32 6.84
C LYS A 81 -10.71 -5.24 6.53
N PRO A 82 -11.12 -4.03 6.12
CA PRO A 82 -10.18 -2.96 5.84
C PRO A 82 -9.32 -2.72 7.08
N LEU A 83 -8.01 -2.68 6.87
CA LEU A 83 -7.07 -2.51 7.98
C LEU A 83 -7.24 -1.10 8.54
N SER A 84 -7.71 -1.02 9.79
CA SER A 84 -8.03 0.25 10.46
C SER A 84 -6.92 1.29 10.34
N SER A 85 -7.32 2.54 10.09
CA SER A 85 -6.39 3.65 10.10
C SER A 85 -5.83 3.88 11.50
N ARG A 86 -4.54 4.17 11.58
CA ARG A 86 -3.89 4.51 12.85
C ARG A 86 -3.85 6.02 13.05
N ASN A 87 -4.10 6.51 14.25
CA ASN A 87 -3.83 7.91 14.58
C ASN A 87 -2.31 8.16 14.49
N ALA A 88 -1.86 8.84 13.43
CA ALA A 88 -0.44 9.03 13.15
C ALA A 88 0.27 9.80 14.26
N THR A 89 -0.36 10.83 14.82
CA THR A 89 0.20 11.63 15.92
C THR A 89 0.39 10.79 17.18
N THR A 90 -0.66 10.07 17.61
CA THR A 90 -0.59 9.22 18.81
C THR A 90 0.49 8.15 18.67
N TRP A 91 0.50 7.43 17.54
CA TRP A 91 1.49 6.37 17.32
C TRP A 91 2.91 6.90 17.19
N THR A 92 3.10 8.09 16.61
CA THR A 92 4.40 8.76 16.55
C THR A 92 4.91 9.05 17.97
N LEU A 93 4.08 9.64 18.83
CA LEU A 93 4.47 9.93 20.22
C LEU A 93 4.75 8.65 21.02
N LEU A 94 3.97 7.59 20.79
CA LEU A 94 4.19 6.29 21.45
C LEU A 94 5.54 5.66 21.11
N THR A 95 6.17 6.01 19.97
CA THR A 95 7.51 5.48 19.63
C THR A 95 8.63 5.95 20.54
N LEU A 96 8.38 6.90 21.45
CA LEU A 96 9.29 7.20 22.56
C LEU A 96 9.50 6.00 23.49
N LEU A 97 8.54 5.08 23.52
CA LEU A 97 8.63 3.82 24.23
C LEU A 97 9.14 2.73 23.29
N ILE A 98 10.11 1.95 23.77
CA ILE A 98 10.78 0.89 22.99
C ILE A 98 9.76 -0.13 22.46
N VAL A 99 8.87 -0.65 23.31
CA VAL A 99 7.90 -1.69 22.94
C VAL A 99 6.92 -1.21 21.85
N PRO A 100 6.23 -0.06 22.00
CA PRO A 100 5.41 0.50 20.93
C PRO A 100 6.17 0.81 19.63
N ALA A 101 7.45 1.22 19.68
CA ALA A 101 8.24 1.44 18.47
C ALA A 101 8.44 0.14 17.67
N PHE A 102 8.85 -0.94 18.33
CA PHE A 102 9.00 -2.26 17.70
C PHE A 102 7.66 -2.82 17.20
N TYR A 103 6.59 -2.66 17.99
CA TYR A 103 5.25 -3.03 17.55
C TYR A 103 4.83 -2.26 16.29
N LEU A 104 5.12 -0.96 16.21
CA LEU A 104 4.81 -0.16 15.04
C LEU A 104 5.54 -0.69 13.80
N PHE A 105 6.83 -1.00 13.90
CA PHE A 105 7.62 -1.54 12.79
C PHE A 105 7.09 -2.88 12.28
N TYR A 106 6.75 -3.76 13.22
CA TYR A 106 6.06 -5.01 12.91
C TYR A 106 4.74 -4.75 12.19
N SER A 107 3.91 -3.88 12.75
CA SER A 107 2.57 -3.61 12.23
C SER A 107 2.62 -3.02 10.82
N LEU A 108 3.56 -2.12 10.51
CA LEU A 108 3.72 -1.55 9.18
C LEU A 108 4.12 -2.61 8.15
N LYS A 109 4.98 -3.58 8.53
CA LYS A 109 5.33 -4.72 7.66
C LYS A 109 4.15 -5.66 7.45
N SER A 110 3.51 -6.07 8.53
CA SER A 110 2.37 -6.99 8.50
C SER A 110 1.22 -6.41 7.68
N ASP A 111 0.95 -5.12 7.83
CA ASP A 111 -0.08 -4.40 7.09
C ASP A 111 0.20 -4.40 5.59
N LEU A 112 1.44 -4.11 5.17
CA LEU A 112 1.80 -4.12 3.75
C LEU A 112 1.58 -5.51 3.13
N GLN A 113 2.03 -6.57 3.82
CA GLN A 113 1.85 -7.95 3.33
C GLN A 113 0.37 -8.34 3.21
N LYS A 114 -0.45 -7.95 4.20
CA LYS A 114 -1.90 -8.20 4.15
C LYS A 114 -2.55 -7.44 3.01
N HIS A 115 -2.13 -6.20 2.78
CA HIS A 115 -2.63 -5.36 1.70
C HIS A 115 -2.24 -5.93 0.32
N GLU A 116 -0.98 -6.26 0.10
CA GLU A 116 -0.53 -6.87 -1.17
C GLU A 116 -1.24 -8.19 -1.46
N LYS A 117 -1.48 -9.02 -0.43
CA LYS A 117 -2.26 -10.25 -0.59
C LYS A 117 -3.70 -9.96 -1.04
N HIS A 118 -4.34 -8.98 -0.41
CA HIS A 118 -5.69 -8.54 -0.79
C HIS A 118 -5.72 -8.03 -2.22
N GLU A 119 -4.77 -7.20 -2.62
CA GLU A 119 -4.67 -6.70 -3.99
C GLU A 119 -4.44 -7.83 -4.99
N GLN A 120 -3.61 -8.82 -4.67
CA GLN A 120 -3.44 -9.98 -5.54
C GLN A 120 -4.74 -10.76 -5.75
N ASP A 121 -5.52 -10.97 -4.69
CA ASP A 121 -6.82 -11.61 -4.76
C ASP A 121 -7.81 -10.78 -5.60
N PHE A 122 -7.81 -9.45 -5.43
CA PHE A 122 -8.61 -8.52 -6.23
C PHE A 122 -8.21 -8.54 -7.71
N LEU A 123 -6.92 -8.42 -8.03
CA LEU A 123 -6.43 -8.43 -9.41
C LEU A 123 -6.65 -9.78 -10.09
N ALA A 124 -6.63 -10.90 -9.37
CA ALA A 124 -7.00 -12.20 -9.90
C ALA A 124 -8.49 -12.24 -10.31
N GLU A 125 -9.35 -11.61 -9.52
CA GLU A 125 -10.78 -11.45 -9.84
C GLU A 125 -10.99 -10.58 -11.08
N ILE A 126 -10.35 -9.41 -11.15
CA ILE A 126 -10.44 -8.52 -12.32
C ILE A 126 -9.91 -9.21 -13.59
N ARG A 127 -8.81 -9.97 -13.50
CA ARG A 127 -8.31 -10.78 -14.63
C ARG A 127 -9.34 -11.83 -15.06
N GLY A 128 -10.06 -12.45 -14.12
CA GLY A 128 -11.16 -13.35 -14.42
C GLY A 128 -12.26 -12.67 -15.24
N LEU A 129 -12.70 -11.50 -14.80
CA LEU A 129 -13.72 -10.70 -15.51
C LEU A 129 -13.24 -10.20 -16.88
N ALA A 130 -11.95 -9.86 -17.00
CA ALA A 130 -11.35 -9.37 -18.24
C ALA A 130 -11.25 -10.45 -19.33
N LYS A 131 -11.15 -11.75 -18.97
CA LYS A 131 -11.12 -12.84 -19.96
C LYS A 131 -12.34 -12.84 -20.86
N ASP A 132 -13.49 -12.40 -20.34
CA ASP A 132 -14.76 -12.40 -21.08
C ASP A 132 -14.92 -11.17 -21.99
N SER A 133 -14.07 -10.13 -21.87
CA SER A 133 -14.26 -8.86 -22.57
C SER A 133 -13.54 -8.75 -23.92
N ALA A 134 -12.68 -9.72 -24.26
CA ALA A 134 -11.75 -9.71 -25.40
C ALA A 134 -10.78 -8.51 -25.43
N ILE A 135 -10.61 -7.79 -24.31
CA ILE A 135 -9.66 -6.69 -24.17
C ILE A 135 -8.46 -7.17 -23.35
N PRO A 136 -7.22 -7.00 -23.84
CA PRO A 136 -6.04 -7.47 -23.14
C PRO A 136 -5.78 -6.65 -21.88
N LEU A 137 -5.76 -7.33 -20.73
CA LEU A 137 -5.35 -6.79 -19.44
C LEU A 137 -3.98 -7.37 -19.04
N ASN A 138 -2.91 -6.60 -19.26
CA ASN A 138 -1.54 -7.04 -19.03
C ASN A 138 -1.01 -6.56 -17.68
N ILE A 139 -1.56 -7.13 -16.61
CA ILE A 139 -1.06 -6.87 -15.25
C ILE A 139 0.00 -7.92 -14.93
N GLN A 140 1.26 -7.51 -14.89
CA GLN A 140 2.35 -8.38 -14.46
C GLN A 140 2.15 -8.79 -13.00
N SER A 141 2.30 -10.07 -12.69
CA SER A 141 2.32 -10.53 -11.30
C SER A 141 3.57 -9.97 -10.63
N TYR A 142 3.41 -9.39 -9.44
CA TYR A 142 4.52 -8.86 -8.66
C TYR A 142 4.78 -9.76 -7.45
N ALA A 143 6.06 -9.86 -7.08
CA ALA A 143 6.45 -10.57 -5.87
C ALA A 143 5.88 -9.83 -4.65
N THR A 144 5.25 -10.57 -3.75
CA THR A 144 4.86 -10.04 -2.44
C THR A 144 6.11 -9.68 -1.64
N THR A 145 5.97 -8.67 -0.78
CA THR A 145 6.95 -8.34 0.25
C THR A 145 7.30 -9.63 1.02
N PRO A 146 8.58 -10.06 1.04
CA PRO A 146 8.99 -11.31 1.66
C PRO A 146 8.51 -11.42 3.11
N SER A 147 8.26 -12.65 3.57
CA SER A 147 7.88 -12.91 4.95
C SER A 147 8.91 -12.32 5.92
N PHE A 148 8.40 -11.73 7.00
CA PHE A 148 9.22 -10.91 7.90
C PHE A 148 9.31 -11.60 9.28
N PRO A 149 10.41 -12.29 9.59
CA PRO A 149 10.58 -13.01 10.86
C PRO A 149 10.88 -12.01 11.99
N VAL A 150 9.81 -11.50 12.61
CA VAL A 150 9.85 -10.44 13.64
C VAL A 150 10.76 -10.80 14.81
N ASP A 151 10.70 -12.05 15.24
CA ASP A 151 11.53 -12.64 16.28
C ASP A 151 13.02 -12.40 16.01
N LYS A 152 13.47 -12.68 14.78
CA LYS A 152 14.87 -12.47 14.38
C LYS A 152 15.27 -10.99 14.46
N TYR A 153 14.40 -10.09 14.01
CA TYR A 153 14.71 -8.65 14.01
C TYR A 153 14.69 -8.05 15.42
N VAL A 154 13.78 -8.50 16.30
CA VAL A 154 13.77 -8.08 17.71
C VAL A 154 15.02 -8.57 18.43
N ILE A 155 15.34 -9.87 18.33
CA ILE A 155 16.56 -10.44 18.94
C ILE A 155 17.81 -9.73 18.42
N LEU A 156 17.93 -9.55 17.11
CA LEU A 156 19.08 -8.88 16.51
C LEU A 156 19.15 -7.41 16.94
N SER A 157 18.02 -6.72 17.10
CA SER A 157 18.01 -5.34 17.59
C SER A 157 18.46 -5.22 19.03
N VAL A 158 18.10 -6.18 19.90
CA VAL A 158 18.59 -6.22 21.28
C VAL A 158 20.09 -6.51 21.31
N VAL A 159 20.55 -7.54 20.58
CA VAL A 159 21.98 -7.95 20.54
C VAL A 159 22.87 -6.86 19.94
N THR A 160 22.35 -6.08 18.99
CA THR A 160 23.09 -5.00 18.32
C THR A 160 22.86 -3.62 18.94
N PHE A 161 22.26 -3.54 20.13
CA PHE A 161 21.93 -2.27 20.82
C PHE A 161 21.20 -1.26 19.93
N GLY A 162 20.27 -1.74 19.11
CA GLY A 162 19.41 -0.94 18.24
C GLY A 162 19.90 -0.75 16.81
N LEU A 163 21.12 -1.16 16.44
CA LEU A 163 21.61 -1.01 15.07
C LEU A 163 20.76 -1.77 14.05
N ALA A 164 20.29 -2.97 14.37
CA ALA A 164 19.40 -3.73 13.49
C ALA A 164 18.02 -3.08 13.31
N ALA A 165 17.59 -2.21 14.23
CA ALA A 165 16.34 -1.45 14.08
C ALA A 165 16.45 -0.43 12.93
N ALA A 166 17.64 0.14 12.69
CA ALA A 166 17.89 1.01 11.53
C ALA A 166 17.77 0.24 10.20
N TYR A 167 18.29 -0.99 10.14
CA TYR A 167 18.12 -1.85 8.96
C TYR A 167 16.65 -2.25 8.74
N TRP A 168 15.90 -2.51 9.83
CA TRP A 168 14.47 -2.76 9.73
C TRP A 168 13.73 -1.55 9.15
N LEU A 169 13.98 -0.35 9.66
CA LEU A 169 13.44 0.89 9.11
C LEU A 169 13.75 1.04 7.62
N TYR A 170 15.02 0.87 7.22
CA TYR A 170 15.42 0.87 5.81
C TYR A 170 14.56 -0.09 4.96
N ARG A 171 14.36 -1.32 5.43
CA ARG A 171 13.49 -2.29 4.75
C ARG A 171 12.04 -1.84 4.68
N ILE A 172 11.48 -1.20 5.71
CA ILE A 172 10.09 -0.70 5.68
C ILE A 172 9.96 0.38 4.60
N PHE A 173 10.87 1.35 4.56
CA PHE A 173 10.86 2.43 3.58
C PHE A 173 10.88 1.88 2.16
N ASN A 174 11.82 0.98 1.87
CA ASN A 174 11.99 0.45 0.53
C ASN A 174 10.83 -0.41 0.10
N ASP A 175 10.30 -1.27 0.98
CA ASP A 175 9.19 -2.15 0.58
C ASP A 175 7.94 -1.33 0.28
N TYR A 176 7.58 -0.30 1.08
CA TYR A 176 6.47 0.60 0.71
C TYR A 176 6.76 1.44 -0.55
N ASN A 177 7.99 1.91 -0.75
CA ASN A 177 8.33 2.69 -1.95
C ASN A 177 8.22 1.83 -3.23
N ASN A 178 8.67 0.59 -3.16
CA ASN A 178 8.61 -0.36 -4.27
C ASN A 178 7.16 -0.77 -4.53
N HIS A 179 6.38 -1.02 -3.47
CA HIS A 179 4.94 -1.26 -3.56
C HIS A 179 4.22 -0.14 -4.30
N PHE A 180 4.41 1.11 -3.89
CA PHE A 180 3.74 2.25 -4.54
C PHE A 180 4.09 2.37 -6.03
N LYS A 181 5.36 2.20 -6.39
CA LYS A 181 5.80 2.23 -7.80
C LYS A 181 5.17 1.10 -8.62
N MET A 182 5.08 -0.09 -8.05
CA MET A 182 4.41 -1.23 -8.69
C MET A 182 2.92 -0.93 -8.88
N GLN A 183 2.26 -0.44 -7.83
CA GLN A 183 0.84 -0.13 -7.85
C GLN A 183 0.50 0.94 -8.88
N TRP A 184 1.36 1.95 -9.07
CA TRP A 184 1.15 2.96 -10.11
C TRP A 184 1.07 2.36 -11.51
N MET A 185 1.93 1.39 -11.83
CA MET A 185 1.91 0.72 -13.12
C MET A 185 0.63 -0.13 -13.30
N ILE A 186 0.18 -0.78 -12.23
CA ILE A 186 -1.04 -1.59 -12.23
C ILE A 186 -2.28 -0.70 -12.41
N GLU A 187 -2.34 0.42 -11.71
CA GLU A 187 -3.44 1.39 -11.82
C GLU A 187 -3.54 2.00 -13.21
N ASP A 188 -2.40 2.33 -13.82
CA ASP A 188 -2.37 2.90 -15.17
C ASP A 188 -2.91 1.88 -16.20
N GLU A 189 -2.55 0.61 -16.03
CA GLU A 189 -3.04 -0.50 -16.87
C GLU A 189 -4.53 -0.79 -16.64
N LEU A 190 -5.00 -0.77 -15.39
CA LEU A 190 -6.42 -0.90 -15.07
C LEU A 190 -7.25 0.26 -15.66
N LEU A 191 -6.74 1.48 -15.59
CA LEU A 191 -7.42 2.64 -16.16
C LEU A 191 -7.51 2.55 -17.68
N ARG A 192 -6.42 2.13 -18.35
CA ARG A 192 -6.40 1.87 -19.80
C ARG A 192 -7.49 0.86 -20.17
N PHE A 193 -7.50 -0.29 -19.50
CA PHE A 193 -8.47 -1.35 -19.71
C PHE A 193 -9.92 -0.88 -19.53
N LEU A 194 -10.21 -0.12 -18.47
CA LEU A 194 -11.57 0.39 -18.22
C LEU A 194 -12.04 1.41 -19.26
N LYS A 195 -11.13 2.22 -19.81
CA LYS A 195 -11.44 3.14 -20.92
C LYS A 195 -11.80 2.39 -22.19
N GLU A 196 -11.00 1.38 -22.56
CA GLU A 196 -11.26 0.55 -23.74
C GLU A 196 -12.59 -0.22 -23.61
N LEU A 197 -12.88 -0.72 -22.40
CA LEU A 197 -14.18 -1.34 -22.09
C LEU A 197 -15.36 -0.38 -22.28
N GLU A 198 -15.26 0.86 -21.79
CA GLU A 198 -16.33 1.85 -21.93
C GLU A 198 -16.57 2.25 -23.38
N GLN A 199 -15.50 2.42 -24.15
CA GLN A 199 -15.58 2.73 -25.59
C GLN A 199 -16.26 1.62 -26.38
N LYS A 200 -15.97 0.35 -26.06
CA LYS A 200 -16.59 -0.81 -26.72
C LYS A 200 -18.08 -0.97 -26.38
N ALA A 201 -18.51 -0.46 -25.23
CA ALA A 201 -19.89 -0.55 -24.76
C ALA A 201 -20.79 0.63 -25.18
N SER A 202 -20.20 1.69 -25.75
CA SER A 202 -20.90 2.85 -26.31
C SER A 202 -21.17 2.65 -27.79
#